data_AF-F9GEN6-F1
#
_entry.id   AF-F9GEN6-F1
#
_cell.length_a   1.000
_cell.length_b   1.000
_cell.length_c   1.000
_cell.angle_alpha   90.00
_cell.angle_beta   90.00
_cell.angle_gamma   90.00
#
_symmetry.space_group_name_H-M   'P 1'
#
loop_
_entity.id
_entity.type
_entity.pdbx_description
1 polymer ?
#
loop_
_entity_poly.entity_id
_entity_poly.type
_entity_poly.pdbx_seq_one_letter_code
_entity_poly.pdbx_strand_id
1 'polypeptide(L)'
;MSTSGSHFTAQSPLLPVFQLGLLATTPKHKAIAKSWFEEVVSTPVRSNSDANGSPQTIPPLYEVLKRIWEWIDKEVPIQSEPTDDTKGISEGDP
;
A
#
# COMPACT_ATOMS: atom_id res chain seq x y z
N MET A 1 23.32 -1.65 -19.66
CA MET A 1 22.77 -1.90 -18.32
C MET A 1 21.93 -0.71 -17.95
N SER A 2 20.60 -0.83 -18.00
CA SER A 2 19.71 0.17 -17.42
C SER A 2 19.21 -0.42 -16.12
N THR A 3 19.84 -0.05 -15.01
CA THR A 3 19.42 -0.47 -13.67
C THR A 3 18.34 0.48 -13.17
N SER A 4 17.30 0.73 -13.97
CA SER A 4 16.30 1.77 -13.72
C SER A 4 15.15 1.76 -14.73
N GLY A 5 13.91 1.66 -14.26
CA GLY A 5 12.70 1.99 -15.01
C GLY A 5 12.60 3.46 -15.46
N SER A 6 11.54 3.81 -16.20
CA SER A 6 11.36 5.15 -16.81
C SER A 6 11.27 6.32 -15.83
N HIS A 7 11.04 6.07 -14.54
CA HIS A 7 10.78 7.09 -13.52
C HIS A 7 11.73 7.04 -12.33
N PHE A 8 12.33 5.89 -12.04
CA PHE A 8 13.22 5.71 -10.90
C PHE A 8 14.39 4.83 -11.27
N THR A 9 15.52 5.12 -10.65
CA THR A 9 16.68 4.24 -10.74
C THR A 9 16.65 3.18 -9.67
N ALA A 10 17.28 2.03 -9.89
CA ALA A 10 17.50 1.05 -8.83
C ALA A 10 18.26 1.66 -7.64
N GLN A 11 18.90 2.82 -7.81
CA GLN A 11 19.56 3.59 -6.76
C GLN A 11 18.64 4.61 -6.06
N SER A 12 17.38 4.75 -6.50
CA SER A 12 16.42 5.65 -5.88
C SER A 12 16.22 5.30 -4.40
N PRO A 13 16.12 6.30 -3.50
CA PRO A 13 15.90 6.04 -2.09
C PRO A 13 14.58 5.29 -1.88
N LEU A 14 14.58 4.32 -0.96
CA LEU A 14 13.45 3.41 -0.70
C LEU A 14 12.18 4.14 -0.26
N LEU A 15 12.31 5.12 0.64
CA LEU A 15 11.19 5.83 1.25
C LEU A 15 10.34 6.63 0.22
N PRO A 16 10.92 7.45 -0.68
CA PRO A 16 10.17 8.11 -1.75
C PRO A 16 9.37 7.17 -2.64
N VAL A 17 9.95 6.02 -3.02
CA VAL A 17 9.26 5.05 -3.89
C VAL A 17 8.12 4.36 -3.15
N PHE A 18 8.32 4.06 -1.86
CA PHE A 18 7.27 3.54 -0.99
C PHE A 18 6.11 4.54 -0.84
N GLN A 19 6.40 5.82 -0.55
CA GLN A 19 5.38 6.86 -0.43
C GLN A 19 4.59 7.06 -1.72
N LEU A 20 5.26 7.02 -2.88
CA LEU A 20 4.58 7.06 -4.17
C LEU A 20 3.59 5.91 -4.32
N GLY A 21 4.02 4.68 -4.01
CA GLY A 21 3.15 3.51 -4.08
C GLY A 21 1.96 3.61 -3.12
N LEU A 22 2.20 4.12 -1.91
CA LEU A 22 1.18 4.28 -0.87
C LEU A 22 0.11 5.30 -1.27
N LEU A 23 0.52 6.44 -1.84
CA LEU A 23 -0.36 7.55 -2.21
C LEU A 23 -0.97 7.41 -3.61
N ALA A 24 -0.57 6.40 -4.38
CA ALA A 24 -1.07 6.20 -5.73
C ALA A 24 -2.55 5.77 -5.74
N THR A 25 -3.42 6.70 -6.13
CA THR A 25 -4.87 6.46 -6.28
C THR A 25 -5.26 5.89 -7.63
N THR A 26 -4.37 5.92 -8.63
CA THR A 26 -4.62 5.36 -9.96
C THR A 26 -3.78 4.09 -10.19
N PRO A 27 -4.32 3.07 -10.88
CA PRO A 27 -3.57 1.83 -11.18
C PRO A 27 -2.26 2.10 -11.93
N LYS A 28 -2.26 3.10 -12.82
CA LYS A 28 -1.08 3.51 -13.59
C LYS A 28 0.06 4.00 -12.68
N HIS A 29 -0.25 4.76 -11.62
CA HIS A 29 0.78 5.24 -10.69
C HIS A 29 1.25 4.13 -9.74
N LYS A 30 0.36 3.24 -9.30
CA LYS A 30 0.73 2.05 -8.51
C LYS A 30 1.73 1.17 -9.27
N ALA A 31 1.53 1.00 -10.57
CA ALA A 31 2.42 0.21 -11.44
C ALA A 31 3.86 0.75 -11.46
N ILE A 32 4.07 2.06 -11.34
CA ILE A 32 5.43 2.65 -11.33
C ILE A 32 6.21 2.20 -10.09
N ALA A 33 5.60 2.30 -8.90
CA ALA A 33 6.21 1.84 -7.66
C ALA A 33 6.40 0.31 -7.67
N LYS A 34 5.39 -0.42 -8.15
CA LYS A 34 5.41 -1.89 -8.28
C LYS A 34 6.60 -2.37 -9.10
N SER A 35 6.74 -1.87 -10.34
CA SER A 35 7.83 -2.26 -11.24
C SER A 35 9.20 -1.96 -10.64
N TRP A 36 9.33 -0.86 -9.91
CA TRP A 36 10.57 -0.53 -9.22
C TRP A 36 10.90 -1.53 -8.11
N PHE A 37 9.94 -1.87 -7.25
CA PHE A 37 10.15 -2.86 -6.18
C PHE A 37 10.50 -4.25 -6.75
N GLU A 38 9.84 -4.67 -7.84
CA GLU A 38 10.13 -5.94 -8.50
C GLU A 38 11.54 -5.99 -9.11
N GLU A 39 12.00 -4.89 -9.72
CA GLU A 39 13.37 -4.77 -10.25
C GLU A 39 14.41 -4.80 -9.13
N VAL A 40 14.16 -4.11 -8.02
CA VAL A 40 15.09 -4.07 -6.89
C VAL A 40 15.15 -5.41 -6.15
N VAL A 41 14.01 -6.07 -5.93
CA VAL A 41 13.93 -7.39 -5.27
C VAL A 41 14.48 -8.52 -6.15
N SER A 42 14.47 -8.38 -7.48
CA SER A 42 15.09 -9.36 -8.37
C SER A 42 16.62 -9.19 -8.52
N THR A 43 17.19 -8.09 -8.02
CA THR A 43 18.63 -7.81 -8.13
C THR A 43 19.42 -8.44 -6.96
N PRO A 44 20.32 -9.43 -7.22
CA PRO A 44 20.92 -10.29 -6.19
C PRO A 44 21.68 -9.59 -5.06
N VAL A 45 22.19 -8.37 -5.30
CA VAL A 45 22.97 -7.59 -4.31
C VAL A 45 22.07 -7.01 -3.19
N ARG A 46 20.74 -7.02 -3.36
CA ARG A 46 19.80 -6.32 -2.46
C ARG A 46 18.71 -7.20 -1.83
N SER A 47 18.70 -8.49 -2.11
CA SER A 47 17.48 -9.29 -1.87
C SER A 47 17.57 -10.25 -0.70
N ASN A 48 18.75 -10.81 -0.38
CA ASN A 48 18.77 -12.07 0.37
C ASN A 48 19.54 -12.05 1.70
N SER A 49 20.46 -11.11 1.90
CA SER A 49 21.14 -10.82 3.16
C SER A 49 22.14 -9.70 2.91
N ASP A 50 22.44 -8.84 3.88
CA ASP A 50 23.68 -8.06 3.81
C ASP A 50 24.90 -9.01 3.94
N ALA A 51 26.11 -8.47 3.79
CA ALA A 51 27.34 -9.26 3.92
C ALA A 51 27.50 -9.97 5.29
N ASN A 52 26.65 -9.62 6.26
CA ASN A 52 26.64 -10.14 7.63
C ASN A 52 25.43 -11.07 7.90
N GLY A 53 24.64 -11.42 6.88
CA GLY A 53 23.48 -12.31 7.06
C GLY A 53 22.21 -11.62 7.57
N SER A 54 22.18 -10.29 7.68
CA SER A 54 20.99 -9.57 8.14
C SER A 54 19.95 -9.44 7.02
N PRO A 55 18.67 -9.70 7.29
CA PRO A 55 17.61 -9.56 6.30
C PRO A 55 17.48 -8.09 5.87
N GLN A 56 17.53 -7.83 4.56
CA GLN A 56 17.33 -6.49 4.02
C GLN A 56 15.86 -6.08 4.18
N THR A 57 15.61 -4.80 4.45
CA THR A 57 14.26 -4.26 4.75
C THR A 57 13.36 -4.12 3.52
N ILE A 58 13.89 -4.37 2.31
CA ILE A 58 13.21 -4.10 1.05
C ILE A 58 12.07 -5.11 0.76
N PRO A 59 12.28 -6.45 0.84
CA PRO A 59 11.20 -7.41 0.60
C PRO A 59 10.02 -7.25 1.60
N PRO A 60 10.24 -7.14 2.93
CA PRO A 60 9.13 -6.89 3.86
C PRO A 60 8.33 -5.62 3.54
N LEU A 61 9.00 -4.54 3.10
CA LEU A 61 8.33 -3.30 2.78
C LEU A 61 7.47 -3.41 1.52
N TYR A 62 7.91 -4.17 0.51
CA TYR A 62 7.11 -4.45 -0.67
C TYR A 62 5.86 -5.28 -0.35
N GLU A 63 5.99 -6.28 0.53
CA GLU A 63 4.84 -7.07 1.01
C GLU A 63 3.80 -6.21 1.74
N VAL A 64 4.27 -5.29 2.61
CA VAL A 64 3.38 -4.33 3.28
C VAL A 64 2.65 -3.46 2.26
N LEU A 65 3.35 -2.96 1.25
CA LEU A 65 2.74 -2.12 0.21
C LEU A 65 1.65 -2.88 -0.58
N LYS A 66 1.90 -4.12 -0.97
CA LYS A 66 0.90 -4.99 -1.62
C LYS A 66 -0.33 -5.19 -0.74
N ARG A 67 -0.11 -5.46 0.56
CA ARG A 67 -1.20 -5.65 1.52
C ARG A 67 -2.05 -4.39 1.71
N ILE A 68 -1.43 -3.22 1.68
CA ILE A 68 -2.13 -1.94 1.75
C ILE A 68 -3.00 -1.73 0.49
N TRP A 69 -2.50 -2.05 -0.70
CA TRP A 69 -3.30 -1.96 -1.93
C TRP A 69 -4.53 -2.88 -1.87
N GLU A 70 -4.39 -4.11 -1.37
CA GLU A 70 -5.53 -5.02 -1.17
C GLU A 70 -6.61 -4.46 -0.22
N TRP A 71 -6.23 -3.57 0.70
CA TRP A 71 -7.14 -2.89 1.60
C TRP A 71 -7.79 -1.68 0.95
N ILE A 72 -6.99 -0.81 0.32
CA ILE A 72 -7.48 0.40 -0.36
C ILE A 72 -8.47 0.05 -1.47
N ASP A 73 -8.24 -1.04 -2.19
CA ASP A 73 -9.08 -1.44 -3.32
C ASP A 73 -10.38 -2.16 -2.88
N LYS A 74 -10.59 -2.37 -1.58
CA LYS A 74 -11.84 -2.92 -1.03
C LYS A 74 -12.74 -1.79 -0.53
N GLU A 75 -13.92 -1.68 -1.13
CA GLU A 75 -14.98 -0.87 -0.55
C GLU A 75 -15.44 -1.53 0.76
N VAL A 76 -15.31 -0.82 1.88
CA VAL A 76 -15.91 -1.23 3.15
C VAL A 76 -17.35 -0.74 3.14
N PRO A 77 -18.36 -1.62 3.22
CA PRO A 77 -19.74 -1.19 3.34
C PRO A 77 -19.88 -0.35 4.60
N ILE A 78 -20.09 0.96 4.44
CA ILE A 78 -20.44 1.83 5.54
C ILE A 78 -21.88 1.43 5.90
N GLN A 79 -22.09 0.86 7.08
CA GLN A 79 -23.43 0.61 7.57
C GLN A 79 -24.12 1.98 7.70
N SER A 80 -25.08 2.24 6.81
CA SER A 80 -25.99 3.38 6.92
C SER A 80 -26.69 3.31 8.28
N GLU A 81 -26.81 4.45 8.95
CA GLU A 81 -27.24 4.64 10.35
C GLU A 81 -28.42 3.75 10.83
N PRO A 82 -28.48 3.48 12.15
CA PRO A 82 -29.56 2.73 12.75
C PRO A 82 -30.90 3.42 12.48
N THR A 83 -31.88 2.62 12.06
CA THR A 83 -33.28 2.99 11.88
C THR A 83 -33.77 3.82 13.07
N ASP A 84 -34.36 4.96 12.76
CA ASP A 84 -35.02 5.88 13.68
C ASP A 84 -36.06 5.15 14.55
N ASP A 85 -35.69 4.81 15.80
CA ASP A 85 -36.60 4.31 16.83
C ASP A 85 -37.32 5.48 17.53
N THR A 86 -37.77 6.50 16.81
CA THR A 86 -38.72 7.50 17.35
C THR A 86 -40.16 7.04 17.11
N LYS A 87 -40.56 5.93 17.73
CA LYS A 87 -41.98 5.55 17.84
C LYS A 87 -42.28 5.01 19.23
N GLY A 88 -42.59 5.89 20.17
CA GLY A 88 -43.20 5.46 21.43
C GLY A 88 -43.05 6.38 22.62
N ILE A 89 -43.27 7.70 22.48
CA ILE A 89 -43.58 8.55 23.65
C ILE A 89 -44.68 9.52 23.23
N SER A 90 -45.89 8.99 23.05
CA SER A 90 -47.10 9.79 22.96
C SER A 90 -48.22 9.03 23.66
N GLU A 91 -48.21 9.02 24.99
CA GLU A 91 -49.45 8.87 25.76
C GLU A 91 -49.22 9.32 27.20
N GLY A 92 -49.90 10.40 27.55
CA GLY A 92 -49.82 11.10 28.82
C GLY A 92 -50.60 12.41 28.69
N ASP A 93 -51.91 12.28 28.55
CA ASP A 93 -52.90 13.37 28.53
C ASP A 93 -54.11 12.86 29.36
N PRO A 94 -54.93 13.69 30.03
CA PRO A 94 -54.77 15.08 30.49
C PRO A 94 -54.73 15.23 32.03
#